data_AF-A0A848UMR7-F1
#
_entry.id   AF-A0A848UMR7-F1
#
_cell.length_a   1.000
_cell.length_b   1.000
_cell.length_c   1.000
_cell.angle_alpha   90.00
_cell.angle_beta   90.00
_cell.angle_gamma   90.00
#
_symmetry.space_group_name_H-M   'P 1'
#
loop_
_entity.id
_entity.type
_entity.pdbx_description
1 polymer ?
#
loop_
_entity_poly.entity_id
_entity_poly.type
_entity_poly.pdbx_seq_one_letter_code
_entity_poly.pdbx_strand_id
1 'polypeptide(L)' 'MNVEIHEIMRSPVMTGTPHQSTEHVRQVMAEHRVSAFPIVDTDGEPVGIVTAADLLQEHPDGAPVSGYMTSP' A
#
# COMPACT_ATOMS: atom_id res chain seq x y z
N MET A 1 -2.05 29.89 9.68
CA MET A 1 -2.67 28.96 10.63
C MET A 1 -1.83 27.71 10.58
N ASN A 2 -1.24 27.29 11.70
CA ASN A 2 -0.45 26.06 11.76
C ASN A 2 -1.39 24.94 12.23
N VAL A 3 -1.24 23.75 11.65
CA VAL A 3 -2.00 22.56 12.02
C VAL A 3 -1.00 21.43 12.22
N GLU A 4 -1.25 20.55 13.17
CA GLU A 4 -0.40 19.38 13.37
C GLU A 4 -0.75 18.30 12.34
N ILE A 5 0.24 17.56 11.84
CA ILE A 5 0.01 16.57 10.77
C ILE A 5 -0.98 15.48 11.21
N HIS A 6 -0.91 15.06 12.47
CA HIS A 6 -1.81 14.05 13.02
C HIS A 6 -3.29 14.50 13.01
N GLU A 7 -3.56 15.80 13.03
CA GLU A 7 -4.92 16.35 12.94
C GLU A 7 -5.51 16.23 11.53
N ILE A 8 -4.67 16.05 10.51
CA ILE A 8 -5.09 15.84 9.11
C ILE A 8 -5.18 14.35 8.77
N MET A 9 -4.32 13.53 9.36
CA MET A 9 -4.25 12.09 9.10
C MET A 9 -5.56 11.36 9.45
N ARG A 10 -5.79 10.23 8.77
CA ARG A 10 -6.94 9.34 9.03
C ARG A 10 -6.45 8.00 9.56
N SER A 11 -7.17 7.46 10.52
CA SER A 11 -6.95 6.13 11.11
C SER A 11 -8.29 5.41 11.30
N PRO A 12 -8.33 4.07 11.22
CA PRO A 12 -7.21 3.16 10.91
C PRO A 12 -6.77 3.26 9.44
N VAL A 13 -5.49 3.00 9.20
CA VAL A 13 -4.91 2.92 7.85
C VAL A 13 -4.89 1.46 7.43
N MET A 14 -5.34 1.16 6.21
CA MET A 14 -5.19 -0.18 5.65
C MET A 14 -3.75 -0.39 5.19
N THR A 15 -3.18 -1.54 5.52
CA THR A 15 -1.80 -1.88 5.20
C THR A 15 -1.71 -3.25 4.55
N GLY A 16 -0.60 -3.48 3.85
CA GLY A 16 -0.24 -4.79 3.30
C GLY A 16 1.11 -5.27 3.78
N THR A 17 1.50 -6.47 3.37
CA THR A 17 2.82 -7.06 3.62
C THR A 17 3.57 -7.25 2.30
N PRO A 18 4.92 -7.27 2.31
CA PRO A 18 5.73 -7.40 1.09
C PRO A 18 5.41 -8.63 0.22
N HIS A 19 4.89 -9.69 0.84
CA HIS A 19 4.62 -10.97 0.18
C HIS A 19 3.22 -11.11 -0.41
N GLN A 20 2.31 -10.16 -0.12
CA GLN A 20 1.00 -10.18 -0.76
C GLN A 20 1.13 -9.96 -2.27
N SER A 21 0.25 -10.59 -3.03
CA SER A 21 0.25 -10.43 -4.48
C SER A 21 -0.27 -9.05 -4.89
N THR A 22 0.24 -8.55 -6.01
CA THR A 22 -0.25 -7.32 -6.66
C THR A 22 -1.75 -7.38 -6.91
N GLU A 23 -2.28 -8.52 -7.34
CA GLU A 23 -3.72 -8.72 -7.58
C GLU A 23 -4.55 -8.59 -6.30
N HIS A 24 -4.10 -9.18 -5.20
CA HIS A 24 -4.79 -9.07 -3.91
C HIS A 24 -4.82 -7.61 -3.44
N VAL A 25 -3.68 -6.91 -3.51
CA VAL A 25 -3.62 -5.50 -3.11
C VAL A 25 -4.49 -4.64 -4.02
N ARG A 26 -4.48 -4.86 -5.34
CA ARG A 26 -5.36 -4.17 -6.29
C ARG A 26 -6.84 -4.38 -5.96
N GLN A 27 -7.23 -5.60 -5.61
CA GLN A 27 -8.61 -5.92 -5.20
C GLN A 27 -9.00 -5.16 -3.94
N VAL A 28 -8.15 -5.19 -2.90
CA VAL A 28 -8.38 -4.48 -1.63
C VAL A 28 -8.49 -2.96 -1.86
N MET A 29 -7.61 -2.40 -2.69
CA MET A 29 -7.64 -0.97 -3.04
C MET A 29 -8.94 -0.59 -3.75
N ALA A 30 -9.42 -1.42 -4.68
CA ALA A 30 -10.67 -1.21 -5.40
C ALA A 30 -11.89 -1.31 -4.47
N GLU A 31 -11.91 -2.32 -3.59
CA GLU A 31 -13.00 -2.55 -2.62
C GLU A 31 -13.14 -1.37 -1.65
N HIS A 32 -12.02 -0.87 -1.13
CA HIS A 32 -12.01 0.21 -0.14
C HIS A 32 -11.85 1.61 -0.73
N ARG A 33 -11.75 1.72 -2.06
CA ARG A 33 -11.62 2.99 -2.81
C ARG A 33 -10.41 3.82 -2.34
N VAL A 34 -9.28 3.17 -2.14
CA VAL A 34 -8.01 3.82 -1.77
C VAL A 34 -7.02 3.77 -2.92
N SER A 35 -6.25 4.84 -3.10
CA SER A 35 -5.28 4.98 -4.21
C SER A 35 -3.83 4.72 -3.81
N ALA A 36 -3.56 4.62 -2.50
CA ALA A 36 -2.25 4.31 -1.94
C ALA A 36 -2.40 3.31 -0.80
N PHE A 37 -1.43 2.42 -0.67
CA PHE A 37 -1.45 1.29 0.25
C PHE A 37 -0.07 1.13 0.89
N PRO A 38 0.11 1.54 2.17
CA PRO A 38 1.35 1.32 2.90
C PRO A 38 1.65 -0.18 3.06
N ILE A 39 2.91 -0.55 2.87
CA ILE A 39 3.41 -1.91 3.09
C ILE A 39 4.21 -1.91 4.39
N VAL A 40 3.88 -2.82 5.29
CA VAL A 40 4.50 -2.97 6.61
C VAL A 40 5.15 -4.34 6.76
N ASP A 41 6.16 -4.45 7.62
CA ASP A 41 6.76 -5.74 7.99
C ASP A 41 5.93 -6.49 9.05
N THR A 42 6.51 -7.54 9.64
CA THR A 42 5.87 -8.37 10.67
C THR A 42 5.67 -7.65 12.00
N ASP A 43 6.45 -6.61 12.28
CA ASP A 43 6.35 -5.80 13.50
C ASP A 43 5.40 -4.61 13.31
N GLY A 44 4.89 -4.41 12.09
CA GLY A 44 3.98 -3.33 11.73
C GLY A 44 4.70 -2.06 11.29
N GLU A 45 6.02 -2.11 11.08
CA GLU A 45 6.81 -0.96 10.67
C GLU A 45 6.70 -0.75 9.15
N PRO A 46 6.52 0.50 8.67
CA PRO A 46 6.44 0.79 7.24
C PRO A 46 7.76 0.47 6.51
N VAL A 47 7.68 -0.37 5.48
CA VAL A 47 8.81 -0.76 4.62
C VAL A 47 8.66 -0.32 3.17
N GLY A 48 7.50 0.24 2.81
CA GLY A 48 7.26 0.78 1.48
C GLY A 48 5.84 1.27 1.29
N ILE A 49 5.55 1.71 0.07
CA ILE A 49 4.22 2.11 -0.36
C ILE A 49 3.98 1.66 -1.80
N VAL A 50 2.76 1.21 -2.08
CA VAL A 50 2.31 0.95 -3.45
C VAL A 50 1.09 1.81 -3.75
N THR A 51 1.01 2.34 -4.95
CA THR A 51 -0.11 3.14 -5.44
C THR A 51 -0.89 2.36 -6.49
N ALA A 52 -2.14 2.78 -6.74
CA ALA A 52 -2.94 2.21 -7.80
C ALA A 52 -2.23 2.33 -9.16
N ALA A 53 -1.42 3.39 -9.35
CA ALA A 53 -0.65 3.62 -10.57
C ALA A 53 0.48 2.59 -10.76
N ASP A 54 1.15 2.17 -9.69
CA ASP A 54 2.18 1.12 -9.74
C ASP A 54 1.59 -0.22 -10.19
N LEU A 55 0.33 -0.46 -9.82
CA LEU A 55 -0.42 -1.68 -10.13
C LEU A 55 -1.23 -1.63 -11.45
N LEU A 56 -1.06 -0.58 -12.27
CA LEU A 56 -1.72 -0.49 -13.59
C LEU A 56 -1.05 -1.36 -14.65
N GLN A 57 0.23 -1.67 -14.47
CA GLN A 57 0.98 -2.49 -15.43
C GLN A 57 0.64 -3.96 -15.25
N GLU A 58 0.79 -4.75 -16.31
CA GLU A 58 0.69 -6.21 -16.17
C GLU A 58 1.84 -6.73 -15.30
N HIS A 59 1.48 -7.58 -14.35
CA HIS A 59 2.41 -8.30 -13.49
C HIS A 59 2.21 -9.81 -13.69
N PRO A 60 3.26 -10.64 -13.51
CA PRO A 60 3.07 -12.08 -13.47
C PRO A 60 2.06 -12.49 -12.39
N ASP A 61 1.35 -13.59 -12.63
CA ASP A 61 0.41 -14.14 -11.66
C ASP A 61 1.10 -14.39 -10.32
N GLY A 62 0.52 -13.86 -9.25
CA GLY A 62 1.05 -14.00 -7.89
C GLY A 62 2.32 -13.19 -7.62
N ALA A 63 2.72 -12.25 -8.49
CA ALA A 63 3.89 -11.43 -8.25
C ALA A 63 3.75 -10.63 -6.93
N PRO A 64 4.79 -10.61 -6.07
CA PRO A 64 4.73 -9.95 -4.78
C PRO A 64 4.80 -8.43 -4.93
N VAL A 65 4.08 -7.69 -4.09
CA VAL A 65 4.13 -6.22 -4.09
C VAL A 65 5.51 -5.65 -3.80
N SER A 66 6.38 -6.40 -3.11
CA SER A 66 7.77 -6.00 -2.89
C SER A 66 8.55 -5.74 -4.18
N GLY A 67 8.14 -6.32 -5.32
CA GLY A 67 8.77 -6.09 -6.63
C GLY A 67 8.35 -4.79 -7.31
N TYR A 68 7.31 -4.11 -6.79
CA TYR A 68 6.67 -2.96 -7.45
C TYR A 68 6.40 -1.77 -6.50
N MET A 69 6.62 -1.94 -5.19
CA MET A 69 6.49 -0.86 -4.21
C MET A 69 7.67 0.12 -4.28
N THR A 70 7.44 1.37 -3.88
CA THR A 70 8.52 2.30 -3.58
C THR A 70 8.96 2.09 -2.14
N SER A 71 10.26 1.89 -1.93
CA SER A 71 10.87 1.73 -0.60
C SER A 71 11.45 3.06 -0.11
N PRO A 72 11.53 3.30 1.21
CA PRO A 72 12.20 4.46 1.81
C PRO A 72 13.69 4.56 1.48
#